data_AF-A0A5C7ZQD9-F1
#
_entry.id   AF-A0A5C7ZQD9-F1
#
_cell.length_a   1.000
_cell.length_b   1.000
_cell.length_c   1.000
_cell.angle_alpha   90.00
_cell.angle_beta   90.00
_cell.angle_gamma   90.00
#
_symmetry.space_group_name_H-M   'P 1'
#
loop_
_entity.id
_entity.type
_entity.pdbx_description
1 polymer ?
#
loop_
_entity_poly.entity_id
_entity_poly.type
_entity_poly.pdbx_seq_one_letter_code
_entity_poly.pdbx_strand_id
1 'polypeptide(L)'
;MTIRSALAFAAALAFPLASQAADPVKIEVFLGGQLKQSVTLVGPNASARFTPHEMPDTTLELRLIAPEPVILEMKETAGQGNASEATGRIKLVSAGSSVAVADIKGNRFHNPYVLVRKD
;
A
#
# COMPACT_ATOMS: atom_id res chain seq x y z
N MET A 1 -49.94 8.64 -34.28
CA MET A 1 -49.36 9.06 -32.99
C MET A 1 -48.91 7.80 -32.26
N THR A 2 -47.66 7.35 -32.45
CA THR A 2 -47.06 6.22 -31.71
C THR A 2 -45.56 6.07 -32.04
N ILE A 3 -44.75 7.08 -31.71
CA ILE A 3 -43.28 6.96 -31.65
C ILE A 3 -42.86 7.57 -30.33
N ARG A 4 -43.20 6.92 -29.21
CA ARG A 4 -42.77 7.35 -27.87
C ARG A 4 -42.22 6.21 -27.01
N SER A 5 -42.39 4.95 -27.41
CA SER A 5 -42.01 3.80 -26.58
C SER A 5 -40.57 3.31 -26.78
N ALA A 6 -39.88 3.71 -27.85
CA ALA A 6 -38.51 3.23 -28.12
C ALA A 6 -37.42 3.99 -27.34
N LEU A 7 -37.69 5.22 -26.89
CA LEU A 7 -36.67 6.06 -26.25
C LEU A 7 -36.47 5.75 -24.75
N ALA A 8 -37.45 5.12 -24.10
CA ALA A 8 -37.39 4.81 -22.68
C ALA A 8 -36.52 3.59 -22.35
N PHE A 9 -36.22 2.71 -23.32
CA PHE A 9 -35.48 1.47 -23.06
C PHE A 9 -33.95 1.64 -23.15
N ALA A 10 -33.47 2.65 -23.89
CA ALA A 10 -32.03 2.88 -24.09
C ALA A 10 -31.34 3.56 -22.89
N ALA A 11 -32.08 4.24 -22.01
CA ALA A 11 -31.52 4.94 -20.84
C ALA A 11 -31.22 4.01 -19.65
N ALA A 12 -31.73 2.77 -19.64
CA ALA A 12 -31.59 1.85 -18.51
C ALA A 12 -30.32 0.97 -18.57
N LEU A 13 -29.57 1.00 -19.68
CA LEU A 13 -28.31 0.24 -19.85
C LEU A 13 -27.07 1.08 -19.54
N ALA A 14 -27.24 2.37 -19.24
CA ALA A 14 -26.15 3.24 -18.86
C ALA A 14 -26.02 3.26 -17.33
N PHE A 15 -25.06 2.48 -16.83
CA PHE A 15 -24.48 2.50 -15.47
C PHE A 15 -25.26 1.68 -14.40
N PRO A 16 -24.54 0.91 -13.57
CA PRO A 16 -23.31 1.33 -12.89
C PRO A 16 -22.07 0.69 -13.51
N LEU A 17 -21.09 1.53 -13.85
CA LEU A 17 -19.70 1.11 -13.66
C LEU A 17 -19.64 0.74 -12.19
N ALA A 18 -19.50 -0.55 -11.89
CA ALA A 18 -19.21 -0.99 -10.54
C ALA A 18 -17.95 -0.24 -10.11
N SER A 19 -18.14 0.84 -9.36
CA SER A 19 -17.10 1.48 -8.59
C SER A 19 -16.73 0.45 -7.54
N GLN A 20 -15.87 -0.49 -7.93
CA GLN A 20 -15.17 -1.34 -6.98
C GLN A 20 -14.28 -0.37 -6.20
N ALA A 21 -14.81 0.12 -5.08
CA ALA A 21 -13.99 0.75 -4.07
C ALA A 21 -12.91 -0.28 -3.74
N ALA A 22 -11.68 -0.01 -4.17
CA ALA A 22 -10.57 -0.87 -3.80
C ALA A 22 -10.50 -0.88 -2.28
N ASP A 23 -10.56 -2.07 -1.68
CA ASP A 23 -10.57 -2.19 -0.23
C ASP A 23 -9.33 -1.49 0.34
N PRO A 24 -9.50 -0.55 1.29
CA PRO A 24 -8.38 0.20 1.84
C PRO A 24 -7.46 -0.76 2.60
N VAL A 25 -6.19 -0.79 2.23
CA VAL A 25 -5.16 -1.59 2.90
C VAL A 25 -4.46 -0.71 3.91
N LYS A 26 -4.67 -0.99 5.21
CA LYS A 26 -4.00 -0.28 6.29
C LYS A 26 -2.74 -1.03 6.73
N ILE A 27 -1.60 -0.34 6.67
CA ILE A 27 -0.29 -0.85 7.02
C ILE A 27 0.29 -0.05 8.18
N GLU A 28 0.74 -0.76 9.20
CA GLU A 28 1.45 -0.19 10.34
C GLU A 28 2.92 -0.61 10.29
N VAL A 29 3.82 0.36 10.42
CA VAL A 29 5.27 0.16 10.39
C VAL A 29 5.83 0.31 11.79
N PHE A 30 6.45 -0.75 12.29
CA PHE A 30 7.07 -0.79 13.60
C PHE A 30 8.58 -0.88 13.50
N LEU A 31 9.27 -0.30 14.49
CA LEU A 31 10.70 -0.43 14.69
C LEU A 31 10.98 -0.52 16.20
N GLY A 32 11.69 -1.57 16.63
CA GLY A 32 11.97 -1.79 18.05
C GLY A 32 10.71 -1.95 18.91
N GLY A 33 9.62 -2.48 18.35
CA GLY A 33 8.33 -2.64 19.02
C GLY A 33 7.49 -1.36 19.13
N GLN A 34 7.96 -0.22 18.62
CA GLN A 34 7.20 1.03 18.60
C GLN A 34 6.62 1.31 17.22
N LEU A 35 5.37 1.80 17.19
CA LEU A 35 4.73 2.26 15.95
C LEU A 35 5.42 3.54 15.47
N LYS A 36 5.98 3.51 14.26
CA LYS A 36 6.64 4.67 13.64
C LYS A 36 5.76 5.37 12.61
N GLN A 37 4.88 4.63 11.92
CA GLN A 37 3.92 5.18 10.97
C GLN A 37 2.72 4.25 10.77
N SER A 38 1.54 4.83 10.57
CA SER A 38 0.36 4.14 10.01
C SER A 38 0.02 4.76 8.66
N VAL A 39 -0.22 3.93 7.65
CA VAL A 39 -0.54 4.33 6.27
C VAL A 39 -1.76 3.58 5.79
N THR A 40 -2.63 4.24 5.03
CA THR A 40 -3.74 3.59 4.32
C THR A 40 -3.51 3.75 2.82
N LEU A 41 -3.48 2.65 2.09
CA LEU A 41 -3.30 2.62 0.64
C LEU A 41 -4.62 2.18 0.01
N VAL A 42 -5.12 2.97 -0.95
CA VAL A 42 -6.42 2.73 -1.60
C VAL A 42 -6.22 2.74 -3.10
N GLY A 43 -6.53 1.62 -3.76
CA GLY A 43 -6.43 1.49 -5.21
C GLY A 43 -5.14 0.85 -5.72
N PRO A 44 -5.13 0.42 -6.99
CA PRO A 44 -3.98 -0.25 -7.60
C PRO A 44 -2.79 0.70 -7.72
N ASN A 45 -1.58 0.23 -7.38
CA ASN A 45 -0.35 1.02 -7.40
C ASN A 45 -0.35 2.26 -6.49
N ALA A 46 -1.28 2.34 -5.54
CA ALA A 46 -1.28 3.41 -4.54
C ALA A 46 0.04 3.41 -3.79
N SER A 47 0.67 4.58 -3.67
CA SER A 47 1.92 4.73 -2.92
C SER A 47 1.81 5.82 -1.87
N ALA A 48 2.57 5.65 -0.80
CA ALA A 48 2.74 6.65 0.24
C ALA A 48 4.22 6.76 0.57
N ARG A 49 4.73 7.99 0.50
CA ARG A 49 6.10 8.33 0.86
C ARG A 49 6.08 9.19 2.12
N PHE A 50 6.87 8.82 3.11
CA PHE A 50 6.88 9.47 4.42
C PHE A 50 8.23 9.30 5.12
N THR A 51 8.48 10.18 6.08
CA THR A 51 9.61 10.08 7.01
C THR A 51 9.08 9.44 8.30
N PRO A 52 9.56 8.26 8.71
CA PRO A 52 9.08 7.62 9.93
C PRO A 52 9.35 8.50 11.17
N HIS A 53 8.47 8.40 12.18
CA HIS A 53 8.64 9.14 13.43
C HIS A 53 10.02 8.86 14.06
N GLU A 54 10.69 9.92 14.55
CA GLU A 54 12.06 9.86 15.11
C GLU A 54 13.16 9.37 14.15
N MET A 55 12.91 9.36 12.84
CA MET A 55 13.89 8.96 11.82
C MET A 55 14.03 10.02 10.72
N PRO A 56 14.48 11.25 11.05
CA PRO A 56 14.47 12.39 10.12
C PRO A 56 15.32 12.18 8.86
N ASP A 57 16.36 11.36 8.95
CA ASP A 57 17.28 11.07 7.84
C ASP A 57 16.86 9.86 7.01
N THR A 58 15.69 9.30 7.26
CA THR A 58 15.16 8.13 6.54
C THR A 58 13.84 8.46 5.88
N THR A 59 13.72 8.12 4.61
CA THR A 59 12.44 8.17 3.89
C THR A 59 12.01 6.76 3.53
N LEU A 60 10.77 6.42 3.85
CA LEU A 60 10.14 5.17 3.42
C LEU A 60 9.09 5.48 2.36
N GLU A 61 9.05 4.65 1.33
CA GLU A 61 7.99 4.62 0.33
C GLU A 61 7.38 3.22 0.30
N LEU A 62 6.07 3.15 0.52
CA LEU A 62 5.28 1.92 0.41
C LEU A 62 4.40 2.03 -0.82
N ARG A 63 4.49 1.06 -1.72
CA ARG A 63 3.66 0.97 -2.93
C ARG A 63 2.87 -0.33 -2.94
N LEU A 64 1.54 -0.23 -3.07
CA LEU A 64 0.65 -1.37 -3.18
C LEU A 64 0.70 -1.96 -4.59
N ILE A 65 1.34 -3.12 -4.73
CA ILE A 65 1.47 -3.84 -6.00
C ILE A 65 0.22 -4.68 -6.27
N ALA A 66 -0.32 -5.32 -5.23
CA ALA A 66 -1.56 -6.10 -5.32
C ALA A 66 -2.33 -6.03 -4.00
N PRO A 67 -3.68 -5.90 -4.04
CA PRO A 67 -4.51 -5.77 -2.84
C PRO A 67 -4.82 -7.11 -2.14
N GLU A 68 -4.89 -8.24 -2.85
CA GLU A 68 -5.19 -9.54 -2.22
C GLU A 68 -4.48 -10.71 -2.96
N PRO A 69 -3.55 -11.43 -2.31
CA PRO A 69 -2.94 -11.09 -1.02
C PRO A 69 -2.20 -9.75 -1.14
N VAL A 70 -2.07 -9.03 -0.03
CA VAL A 70 -1.41 -7.71 -0.03
C VAL A 70 0.07 -7.89 -0.38
N ILE A 71 0.47 -7.36 -1.52
CA ILE A 71 1.87 -7.29 -1.93
C ILE A 71 2.27 -5.83 -1.96
N LEU A 72 3.25 -5.48 -1.14
CA LEU A 72 3.84 -4.16 -1.08
C LEU A 72 5.25 -4.20 -1.66
N GLU A 73 5.63 -3.13 -2.34
CA GLU A 73 7.02 -2.80 -2.52
C GLU A 73 7.37 -1.71 -1.52
N MET A 74 8.44 -1.95 -0.76
CA MET A 74 8.98 -1.00 0.19
C MET A 74 10.32 -0.51 -0.32
N LYS A 75 10.50 0.80 -0.36
CA LYS A 75 11.77 1.45 -0.62
C LYS A 75 12.16 2.29 0.60
N GLU A 76 13.38 2.09 1.07
CA GLU A 76 14.01 2.91 2.10
C GLU A 76 15.13 3.71 1.45
N THR A 77 15.20 4.99 1.80
CA THR A 77 16.25 5.91 1.38
C THR A 77 16.86 6.51 2.64
N ALA A 78 18.12 6.16 2.93
CA ALA A 78 18.83 6.60 4.13
C ALA A 78 19.94 7.61 3.80
N GLY A 79 20.00 8.72 4.54
CA GLY A 79 21.05 9.73 4.49
C GLY A 79 20.77 10.94 3.58
N GLN A 80 21.47 12.07 3.83
CA GLN A 80 21.44 13.25 2.97
C GLN A 80 22.67 13.29 2.05
N GLY A 81 22.46 13.42 0.74
CA GLY A 81 23.50 13.77 -0.24
C GLY A 81 24.05 12.64 -1.12
N ASN A 82 24.00 11.38 -0.68
CA ASN A 82 24.29 10.17 -1.48
C ASN A 82 23.48 9.01 -0.90
N ALA A 83 22.16 9.10 -1.03
CA ALA A 83 21.28 8.26 -0.24
C ALA A 83 21.40 6.78 -0.64
N SER A 84 21.68 5.92 0.35
CA SER A 84 21.66 4.48 0.16
C SER A 84 20.21 4.04 0.05
N GLU A 85 19.86 3.44 -1.09
CA GLU A 85 18.51 2.96 -1.37
C GLU A 85 18.43 1.44 -1.18
N ALA A 86 17.43 1.01 -0.44
CA ALA A 86 17.09 -0.39 -0.27
C ALA A 86 15.65 -0.60 -0.73
N THR A 87 15.41 -1.59 -1.59
CA THR A 87 14.07 -1.93 -2.06
C THR A 87 13.79 -3.41 -1.82
N GLY A 88 12.58 -3.74 -1.41
CA GLY A 88 12.14 -5.11 -1.15
C GLY A 88 10.65 -5.29 -1.39
N ARG A 89 10.25 -6.51 -1.77
CA ARG A 89 8.84 -6.90 -1.89
C ARG A 89 8.40 -7.65 -0.65
N ILE A 90 7.25 -7.25 -0.12
CA ILE A 90 6.69 -7.71 1.14
C ILE A 90 5.32 -8.29 0.83
N LYS A 91 5.09 -9.54 1.25
CA LYS A 91 3.80 -10.23 1.06
C LYS A 91 3.13 -10.42 2.41
N LEU A 92 1.97 -9.79 2.59
CA LEU A 92 1.12 -9.89 3.77
C LEU A 92 -0.11 -10.73 3.38
N VAL A 93 -0.14 -11.96 3.90
CA VAL A 93 -1.06 -13.00 3.41
C VAL A 93 -2.50 -12.77 3.85
N SER A 94 -2.70 -12.22 5.06
CA SER A 94 -4.03 -12.00 5.64
C SER A 94 -4.06 -10.73 6.47
N ALA A 95 -5.26 -10.25 6.79
CA ALA A 95 -5.47 -9.31 7.88
C ALA A 95 -4.78 -9.82 9.17
N GLY A 96 -4.14 -8.91 9.91
CA GLY A 96 -3.39 -9.20 11.13
C GLY A 96 -2.01 -9.81 10.89
N SER A 97 -1.64 -10.13 9.64
CA SER A 97 -0.32 -10.67 9.34
C SER A 97 0.77 -9.62 9.50
N SER A 98 1.96 -10.09 9.87
CA SER A 98 3.15 -9.27 10.03
C SER A 98 4.35 -9.87 9.32
N VAL A 99 5.23 -9.04 8.79
CA VAL A 99 6.51 -9.46 8.20
C VAL A 99 7.62 -8.58 8.74
N ALA A 100 8.65 -9.20 9.31
CA ALA A 100 9.90 -8.51 9.59
C ALA A 100 10.71 -8.40 8.28
N VAL A 101 11.10 -7.18 7.91
CA VAL A 101 11.83 -6.97 6.66
C VAL A 101 13.17 -7.66 6.66
N ALA A 102 13.79 -7.83 7.84
CA ALA A 102 15.07 -8.52 8.02
C ALA A 102 15.04 -9.99 7.55
N ASP A 103 13.87 -10.64 7.62
CA ASP A 103 13.71 -12.05 7.22
C ASP A 103 13.57 -12.22 5.70
N ILE A 104 13.41 -11.12 4.95
CA ILE A 104 13.27 -11.14 3.50
C ILE A 104 14.63 -11.44 2.88
N LYS A 105 14.74 -12.58 2.20
CA LYS A 105 15.98 -12.99 1.53
C LYS A 105 16.46 -11.91 0.56
N GLY A 106 17.72 -11.50 0.73
CA GLY A 106 18.38 -10.55 -0.16
C GLY A 106 17.96 -9.08 0.03
N ASN A 107 17.18 -8.77 1.07
CA ASN A 107 16.91 -7.37 1.40
C ASN A 107 18.19 -6.68 1.90
N ARG A 108 18.25 -5.36 1.69
CA ARG A 108 19.35 -4.50 2.14
C ARG A 108 18.84 -3.32 2.98
N PHE A 109 17.70 -3.50 3.65
CA PHE A 109 17.14 -2.46 4.50
C PHE A 109 18.12 -2.18 5.65
N HIS A 110 18.31 -0.90 5.95
CA HIS A 110 19.23 -0.44 6.98
C HIS A 110 18.65 -0.67 8.37
N ASN A 111 17.32 -0.64 8.50
CA ASN A 111 16.62 -0.80 9.76
C ASN A 111 15.72 -2.06 9.76
N PRO A 112 15.62 -2.78 10.89
CA PRO A 112 14.81 -3.99 11.01
C PRO A 112 13.32 -3.66 11.23
N TYR A 113 12.67 -3.11 10.21
CA TYR A 113 11.24 -2.81 10.25
C TYR A 113 10.37 -4.07 10.36
N VAL A 114 9.23 -3.93 11.01
CA VAL A 114 8.14 -4.90 10.97
C VAL A 114 6.92 -4.23 10.38
N LEU A 115 6.40 -4.77 9.29
CA LEU A 115 5.17 -4.29 8.67
C LEU A 115 4.01 -5.19 9.08
N VAL A 116 2.91 -4.58 9.50
CA VAL A 116 1.69 -5.27 9.91
C VAL A 116 0.54 -4.82 9.01
N ARG A 117 -0.18 -5.77 8.41
CA ARG A 117 -1.49 -5.50 7.79
C ARG A 117 -2.51 -5.41 8.92
N LYS A 118 -3.08 -4.25 9.15
CA LYS A 118 -4.16 -4.10 10.12
C LYS A 118 -5.44 -4.75 9.56
N ASP A 119 -6.25 -5.28 10.47
CA ASP A 119 -7.60 -5.78 10.18
C ASP A 119 -8.54 -4.67 9.71
#